data_AF-A0A9D7IC05-F1
#
_entry.id   AF-A0A9D7IC05-F1
#
_cell.length_a   1.000
_cell.length_b   1.000
_cell.length_c   1.000
_cell.angle_alpha   90.00
_cell.angle_beta   90.00
_cell.angle_gamma   90.00
#
_symmetry.space_group_name_H-M   'P 1'
#
loop_
_entity.id
_entity.type
_entity.pdbx_description
1 polymer ?
#
loop_
_entity_poly.entity_id
_entity_poly.type
_entity_poly.pdbx_seq_one_letter_code
_entity_poly.pdbx_strand_id
1 'polypeptide(L)'
;MLKNLLIISIASTFFMACKSNKETAASAEKTTTEQVKTSETKDQAAASATTPEAVIPETKIKADSVKEDLYRFTVVFFSIGEGTENKYMTAFEDFIGVFAGKVGKNIDYEKTGWGREGETDYCLRLNELTPKEQTDFIDQTKEVLKGAKWVHVYENQPCMHKPKR
;
A
#
# COMPACT_ATOMS: atom_id res chain seq x y z
N MET A 1 -17.14 -24.28 63.88
CA MET A 1 -17.53 -22.85 63.95
C MET A 1 -17.86 -22.39 62.54
N LEU A 2 -18.96 -21.64 62.42
CA LEU A 2 -19.74 -21.38 61.20
C LEU A 2 -18.97 -20.61 60.11
N LYS A 3 -19.14 -21.05 58.87
CA LYS A 3 -18.82 -20.32 57.63
C LYS A 3 -19.81 -19.17 57.46
N ASN A 4 -19.32 -17.92 57.38
CA ASN A 4 -20.12 -16.79 56.90
C ASN A 4 -19.60 -16.32 55.55
N LEU A 5 -20.36 -16.76 54.55
CA LEU A 5 -20.48 -16.26 53.19
C LEU A 5 -21.03 -14.83 53.23
N LEU A 6 -20.35 -13.87 52.59
CA LEU A 6 -20.92 -12.55 52.34
C LEU A 6 -20.83 -12.27 50.84
N ILE A 7 -21.95 -12.58 50.18
CA ILE A 7 -22.30 -12.17 48.82
C ILE A 7 -22.74 -10.71 48.90
N ILE A 8 -22.11 -9.81 48.16
CA ILE A 8 -22.69 -8.50 47.84
C ILE A 8 -22.94 -8.42 46.34
N SER A 9 -24.22 -8.49 46.04
CA SER A 9 -24.86 -8.26 44.76
C SER A 9 -24.70 -6.83 44.25
N ILE A 10 -24.46 -6.75 42.94
CA ILE A 10 -25.18 -5.94 41.93
C ILE A 10 -25.23 -4.42 42.11
N ALA A 11 -24.59 -3.72 41.16
CA ALA A 11 -25.20 -2.55 40.53
C ALA A 11 -24.74 -2.45 39.07
N SER A 12 -25.63 -2.87 38.17
CA SER A 12 -25.57 -2.60 36.74
C SER A 12 -25.86 -1.13 36.48
N THR A 13 -24.99 -0.45 35.74
CA THR A 13 -25.35 0.80 35.05
C THR A 13 -25.04 0.66 33.57
N PHE A 14 -26.09 0.34 32.81
CA PHE A 14 -26.19 0.62 31.39
C PHE A 14 -26.29 2.14 31.21
N PHE A 15 -25.40 2.73 30.40
CA PHE A 15 -25.70 3.97 29.70
C PHE A 15 -25.55 3.74 28.21
N MET A 16 -26.71 3.54 27.58
CA MET A 16 -26.94 3.56 26.15
C MET A 16 -27.30 5.01 25.78
N ALA A 17 -26.56 5.62 24.86
CA ALA A 17 -26.98 6.87 24.23
C ALA A 17 -26.53 6.89 22.77
N CYS A 18 -27.37 6.33 21.89
CA CYS A 18 -27.40 6.69 20.48
C CYS A 18 -28.13 8.03 20.35
N LYS A 19 -27.51 9.03 19.72
CA LYS A 19 -28.21 10.20 19.21
C LYS A 19 -27.89 10.36 17.73
N SER A 20 -28.79 9.79 16.92
CA SER A 20 -28.96 10.16 15.51
C SER A 20 -29.80 11.42 15.45
N ASN A 21 -29.33 12.43 14.73
CA ASN A 21 -30.15 13.56 14.32
C ASN A 21 -30.32 13.50 12.80
N LYS A 22 -31.58 13.40 12.38
CA LYS A 22 -32.05 13.45 11.00
C LYS A 22 -32.61 14.84 10.71
N GLU A 23 -32.13 15.40 9.60
CA GLU A 23 -32.70 16.40 8.66
C GLU A 23 -33.35 17.70 9.20
N THR A 24 -32.88 18.82 8.65
CA THR A 24 -33.79 19.75 7.97
C THR A 24 -33.09 20.42 6.79
N ALA A 25 -33.73 20.33 5.63
CA ALA A 25 -33.33 20.93 4.37
C ALA A 25 -33.65 22.44 4.34
N ALA A 26 -32.84 23.20 3.61
CA ALA A 26 -33.30 24.41 2.91
C ALA A 26 -32.56 24.48 1.57
N SER A 27 -33.34 24.30 0.50
CA SER A 27 -32.97 24.50 -0.89
C SER A 27 -33.12 25.98 -1.26
N ALA A 28 -32.18 26.51 -2.03
CA ALA A 28 -32.43 27.61 -2.96
C ALA A 28 -31.51 27.46 -4.18
N GLU A 29 -32.10 26.83 -5.19
CA GLU A 29 -31.82 26.75 -6.62
C GLU A 29 -31.47 28.09 -7.29
N LYS A 30 -30.62 28.07 -8.34
CA LYS A 30 -30.92 28.42 -9.77
C LYS A 30 -29.60 28.51 -10.61
N THR A 31 -29.39 27.63 -11.62
CA THR A 31 -29.49 27.94 -13.11
C THR A 31 -28.21 28.58 -13.67
N THR A 32 -27.63 28.27 -14.85
CA THR A 32 -27.99 27.44 -16.03
C THR A 32 -26.84 27.60 -17.04
N THR A 33 -26.44 26.49 -17.69
CA THR A 33 -26.20 26.29 -19.16
C THR A 33 -25.14 27.20 -19.85
N GLU A 34 -24.28 26.84 -20.82
CA GLU A 34 -24.17 25.78 -21.83
C GLU A 34 -22.80 25.94 -22.54
N GLN A 35 -22.27 24.89 -23.16
CA GLN A 35 -21.86 24.84 -24.59
C GLN A 35 -20.69 23.89 -24.89
N VAL A 36 -21.02 22.99 -25.80
CA VAL A 36 -20.21 22.05 -26.58
C VAL A 36 -19.55 22.78 -27.75
N LYS A 37 -18.34 22.37 -28.16
CA LYS A 37 -17.95 22.42 -29.58
C LYS A 37 -16.93 21.34 -29.95
N THR A 38 -17.37 20.47 -30.85
CA THR A 38 -16.60 19.49 -31.62
C THR A 38 -16.18 20.09 -32.97
N SER A 39 -15.02 19.69 -33.50
CA SER A 39 -14.77 19.15 -34.88
C SER A 39 -13.31 19.45 -35.32
N GLU A 40 -12.47 18.43 -35.60
CA GLU A 40 -12.17 17.88 -36.96
C GLU A 40 -11.05 18.66 -37.70
N THR A 41 -10.14 18.13 -38.53
CA THR A 41 -9.81 16.80 -39.09
C THR A 41 -8.49 16.96 -39.91
N LYS A 42 -7.75 15.85 -40.13
CA LYS A 42 -7.29 15.34 -41.45
C LYS A 42 -5.79 15.00 -41.66
N ASP A 43 -5.57 13.70 -41.94
CA ASP A 43 -4.71 12.99 -42.93
C ASP A 43 -3.20 13.33 -43.05
N GLN A 44 -2.27 12.45 -43.47
CA GLN A 44 -2.25 11.19 -44.24
C GLN A 44 -0.85 10.55 -44.02
N ALA A 45 -0.72 9.26 -43.72
CA ALA A 45 -0.42 8.12 -44.62
C ALA A 45 0.99 8.07 -45.27
N ALA A 46 1.71 6.95 -45.07
CA ALA A 46 2.34 6.07 -46.09
C ALA A 46 3.59 5.32 -45.56
N ALA A 47 3.51 3.99 -45.47
CA ALA A 47 4.30 2.97 -46.20
C ALA A 47 5.53 2.43 -45.41
N SER A 48 5.57 1.16 -44.97
CA SER A 48 5.75 -0.12 -45.70
C SER A 48 7.23 -0.56 -45.77
N ALA A 49 7.59 -1.67 -45.09
CA ALA A 49 8.44 -2.79 -45.58
C ALA A 49 9.13 -3.60 -44.45
N THR A 50 8.61 -4.80 -44.21
CA THR A 50 9.26 -6.14 -44.30
C THR A 50 10.74 -6.36 -43.84
N THR A 51 10.90 -7.13 -42.75
CA THR A 51 11.71 -8.38 -42.53
C THR A 51 13.21 -8.39 -42.90
N PRO A 52 14.16 -8.83 -42.03
CA PRO A 52 14.23 -10.23 -41.63
C PRO A 52 14.49 -10.56 -40.15
N GLU A 53 13.73 -11.59 -39.76
CA GLU A 53 13.96 -12.53 -38.68
C GLU A 53 15.37 -13.13 -38.75
N ALA A 54 16.21 -12.81 -37.76
CA ALA A 54 17.49 -13.43 -37.53
C ALA A 54 17.35 -14.44 -36.39
N VAL A 55 17.38 -15.72 -36.78
CA VAL A 55 17.41 -16.89 -35.90
C VAL A 55 18.72 -16.85 -35.11
N ILE A 56 18.65 -16.66 -33.79
CA ILE A 56 19.79 -16.89 -32.89
C ILE A 56 19.52 -18.20 -32.14
N PRO A 57 20.44 -19.19 -32.21
CA PRO A 57 20.26 -20.48 -31.55
C PRO A 57 20.23 -20.33 -30.02
N GLU A 58 19.21 -20.93 -29.41
CA GLU A 58 19.07 -21.09 -27.95
C GLU A 58 20.25 -21.87 -27.39
N THR A 59 21.26 -21.15 -26.93
CA THR A 59 22.32 -21.71 -26.08
C THR A 59 21.82 -21.67 -24.65
N LYS A 60 21.54 -22.85 -24.09
CA LYS A 60 21.25 -23.07 -22.67
C LYS A 60 22.37 -22.50 -21.81
N ILE A 61 22.16 -21.32 -21.24
CA ILE A 61 22.96 -20.82 -20.12
C ILE A 61 22.31 -21.33 -18.84
N LYS A 62 23.02 -22.21 -18.12
CA LYS A 62 22.74 -22.49 -16.70
C LYS A 62 22.90 -21.19 -15.92
N ALA A 63 21.80 -20.67 -15.41
CA ALA A 63 21.78 -19.49 -14.56
C ALA A 63 21.92 -19.89 -13.08
N ASP A 64 23.11 -20.32 -12.70
CA ASP A 64 23.54 -20.27 -11.29
C ASP A 64 24.22 -18.92 -11.08
N SER A 65 23.41 -17.86 -11.08
CA SER A 65 23.78 -16.59 -10.46
C SER A 65 22.63 -16.22 -9.54
N VAL A 66 22.90 -16.24 -8.24
CA VAL A 66 22.02 -15.60 -7.25
C VAL A 66 22.06 -14.11 -7.59
N LYS A 67 21.20 -13.69 -8.51
CA LYS A 67 20.82 -12.28 -8.58
C LYS A 67 20.27 -11.98 -7.20
N GLU A 68 20.94 -11.09 -6.47
CA GLU A 68 20.37 -10.60 -5.23
C GLU A 68 18.95 -10.12 -5.54
N ASP A 69 18.00 -10.59 -4.72
CA ASP A 69 16.61 -10.24 -4.84
C ASP A 69 16.45 -8.74 -4.55
N LEU A 70 16.60 -7.93 -5.60
CA LEU A 70 16.40 -6.50 -5.53
C LEU A 70 14.91 -6.20 -5.41
N TYR A 71 14.57 -5.40 -4.41
CA TYR A 71 13.24 -4.86 -4.23
C TYR A 71 13.20 -3.43 -4.76
N ARG A 72 12.12 -3.09 -5.46
CA ARG A 72 11.91 -1.73 -5.94
C ARG A 72 11.78 -0.77 -4.78
N PHE A 73 11.13 -1.22 -3.71
CA PHE A 73 10.83 -0.40 -2.54
C PHE A 73 10.79 -1.24 -1.25
N THR A 74 11.36 -0.72 -0.18
CA THR A 74 11.39 -1.36 1.13
C THR A 74 11.01 -0.36 2.21
N VAL A 75 10.10 -0.73 3.11
CA VAL A 75 9.72 0.04 4.30
C VAL A 75 10.12 -0.74 5.54
N VAL A 76 10.95 -0.13 6.40
CA VAL A 76 11.46 -0.75 7.63
C VAL A 76 10.88 -0.02 8.82
N PHE A 77 10.04 -0.69 9.58
CA PHE A 77 9.59 -0.24 10.89
C PHE A 77 10.54 -0.77 11.95
N PHE A 78 11.11 0.11 12.76
CA PHE A 78 12.05 -0.27 13.81
C PHE A 78 11.65 0.34 15.15
N SER A 79 12.37 -0.04 16.22
CA SER A 79 12.19 0.50 17.55
C SER A 79 13.54 0.85 18.17
N ILE A 80 13.54 1.81 19.09
CA ILE A 80 14.69 2.16 19.94
C ILE A 80 14.46 1.77 21.42
N GLY A 81 13.52 0.86 21.68
CA GLY A 81 13.11 0.44 23.03
C GLY A 81 11.78 1.03 23.51
N GLU A 82 10.99 1.63 22.61
CA GLU A 82 9.65 2.18 22.90
C GLU A 82 8.52 1.42 22.16
N GLY A 83 8.87 0.33 21.46
CA GLY A 83 7.99 -0.32 20.50
C GLY A 83 7.96 0.35 19.13
N THR A 84 7.42 -0.38 18.16
CA THR A 84 7.17 0.14 16.81
C THR A 84 5.92 1.03 16.78
N GLU A 85 5.89 1.99 15.86
CA GLU A 85 4.72 2.85 15.66
C GLU A 85 3.60 2.13 14.88
N ASN A 86 2.91 1.20 15.55
CA ASN A 86 1.85 0.36 14.98
C ASN A 86 0.76 1.12 14.19
N LYS A 87 0.46 2.38 14.58
CA LYS A 87 -0.48 3.23 13.86
C LYS A 87 -0.06 3.49 12.41
N TYR A 88 1.24 3.72 12.16
CA TYR A 88 1.76 3.98 10.82
C TYR A 88 1.95 2.68 10.04
N MET A 89 2.27 1.59 10.73
CA MET A 89 2.31 0.27 10.12
C MET A 89 0.92 -0.13 9.58
N THR A 90 -0.13 0.03 10.39
CA THR A 90 -1.51 -0.22 9.98
C THR A 90 -1.91 0.71 8.83
N ALA A 91 -1.62 2.01 8.93
CA ALA A 91 -1.91 2.96 7.86
C ALA A 91 -1.21 2.62 6.53
N PHE A 92 0.00 2.06 6.60
CA PHE A 92 0.71 1.59 5.42
C PHE A 92 0.08 0.33 4.82
N GLU A 93 -0.26 -0.66 5.64
CA GLU A 93 -0.96 -1.87 5.17
C GLU A 93 -2.32 -1.55 4.55
N ASP A 94 -3.09 -0.66 5.18
CA ASP A 94 -4.37 -0.16 4.65
C ASP A 94 -4.16 0.57 3.32
N PHE A 95 -3.11 1.41 3.23
CA PHE A 95 -2.76 2.11 2.00
C PHE A 95 -2.45 1.13 0.85
N ILE A 96 -1.72 0.03 1.11
CA ILE A 96 -1.45 -0.99 0.09
C ILE A 96 -2.78 -1.51 -0.48
N GLY A 97 -3.73 -1.86 0.38
CA GLY A 97 -5.06 -2.34 -0.04
C GLY A 97 -5.85 -1.30 -0.83
N VAL A 98 -5.87 -0.05 -0.36
CA VAL A 98 -6.56 1.07 -1.05
C VAL A 98 -5.94 1.32 -2.42
N PHE A 99 -4.61 1.36 -2.50
CA PHE A 99 -3.92 1.59 -3.76
C PHE A 99 -4.16 0.43 -4.73
N ALA A 100 -4.06 -0.82 -4.25
CA ALA A 100 -4.35 -2.02 -5.03
C ALA A 100 -5.76 -1.97 -5.65
N GLY A 101 -6.77 -1.60 -4.85
CA GLY A 101 -8.14 -1.41 -5.32
C GLY A 101 -8.27 -0.29 -6.36
N LYS A 102 -7.55 0.83 -6.19
CA LYS A 102 -7.54 1.96 -7.12
C LYS A 102 -6.96 1.60 -8.49
N VAL A 103 -5.88 0.82 -8.53
CA VAL A 103 -5.22 0.44 -9.79
C VAL A 103 -5.74 -0.89 -10.37
N GLY A 104 -6.59 -1.61 -9.64
CA GLY A 104 -7.13 -2.90 -10.06
C GLY A 104 -6.09 -4.01 -10.13
N LYS A 105 -5.05 -3.95 -9.29
CA LYS A 105 -3.93 -4.91 -9.26
C LYS A 105 -3.64 -5.31 -7.82
N ASN A 106 -3.28 -6.58 -7.61
CA ASN A 106 -2.84 -7.03 -6.30
C ASN A 106 -1.35 -6.68 -6.10
N ILE A 107 -1.03 -5.94 -5.05
CA ILE A 107 0.35 -5.57 -4.72
C ILE A 107 0.95 -6.66 -3.83
N ASP A 108 1.98 -7.33 -4.33
CA ASP A 108 2.66 -8.38 -3.58
C ASP A 108 3.82 -7.82 -2.76
N TYR A 109 3.95 -8.30 -1.53
CA TYR A 109 5.01 -7.87 -0.62
C TYR A 109 5.41 -8.98 0.35
N GLU A 110 6.70 -8.99 0.68
CA GLU A 110 7.24 -9.87 1.72
C GLU A 110 7.28 -9.11 3.05
N LYS A 111 6.63 -9.66 4.08
CA LYS A 111 6.63 -9.12 5.45
C LYS A 111 7.57 -9.97 6.31
N THR A 112 8.65 -9.36 6.82
CA THR A 112 9.65 -10.05 7.66
C THR A 112 9.79 -9.36 9.00
N GLY A 113 9.33 -10.01 10.08
CA GLY A 113 9.61 -9.55 11.45
C GLY A 113 11.01 -9.96 11.88
N TRP A 114 11.78 -9.06 12.48
CA TRP A 114 13.19 -9.29 12.82
C TRP A 114 13.58 -8.90 14.26
N GLY A 115 12.73 -8.16 14.97
CA GLY A 115 12.98 -7.78 16.36
C GLY A 115 11.91 -8.29 17.34
N ARG A 116 12.08 -7.94 18.61
CA ARG A 116 11.20 -8.40 19.70
C ARG A 116 10.02 -7.46 19.98
N GLU A 117 10.06 -6.26 19.43
CA GLU A 117 9.11 -5.17 19.68
C GLU A 117 8.20 -4.87 18.48
N GLY A 118 8.18 -5.80 17.51
CA GLY A 118 7.37 -5.71 16.30
C GLY A 118 8.12 -5.12 15.11
N GLU A 119 9.44 -4.98 15.18
CA GLU A 119 10.25 -4.49 14.07
C GLU A 119 10.07 -5.37 12.84
N THR A 120 9.71 -4.73 11.74
CA THR A 120 9.19 -5.40 10.56
C THR A 120 9.65 -4.69 9.30
N ASP A 121 10.13 -5.49 8.34
CA ASP A 121 10.40 -5.05 6.98
C ASP A 121 9.22 -5.43 6.08
N TYR A 122 8.84 -4.50 5.20
CA TYR A 122 7.96 -4.72 4.06
C TYR A 122 8.78 -4.53 2.80
N CYS A 123 8.98 -5.61 2.05
CA CYS A 123 9.84 -5.62 0.88
C CYS A 123 8.98 -5.85 -0.38
N LEU A 124 8.91 -4.83 -1.23
CA LEU A 124 7.99 -4.75 -2.37
C LEU A 124 8.75 -4.73 -3.69
N ARG A 125 8.43 -5.68 -4.58
CA ARG A 125 9.00 -5.70 -5.94
C ARG A 125 8.26 -4.78 -6.90
N LEU A 126 6.95 -4.61 -6.71
CA LEU A 126 6.07 -3.75 -7.52
C LEU A 126 6.11 -4.07 -9.03
N ASN A 127 6.40 -5.33 -9.39
CA ASN A 127 6.55 -5.77 -10.78
C ASN A 127 5.22 -5.76 -11.54
N GLU A 128 4.11 -5.83 -10.82
CA GLU A 128 2.73 -5.72 -11.30
C GLU A 128 2.37 -4.28 -11.70
N LEU A 129 3.08 -3.29 -11.19
CA LEU A 129 2.83 -1.87 -11.44
C LEU A 129 3.66 -1.36 -12.63
N THR A 130 3.08 -0.46 -13.40
CA THR A 130 3.81 0.33 -14.40
C THR A 130 4.81 1.26 -13.72
N PRO A 131 5.86 1.74 -14.41
CA PRO A 131 6.83 2.64 -13.80
C PRO A 131 6.20 3.91 -13.19
N LYS A 132 5.14 4.43 -13.80
CA LYS A 132 4.39 5.56 -13.26
C LYS A 132 3.67 5.19 -11.95
N GLU A 133 2.96 4.06 -11.94
CA GLU A 133 2.26 3.58 -10.75
C GLU A 133 3.23 3.25 -9.60
N GLN A 134 4.43 2.74 -9.91
CA GLN A 134 5.46 2.52 -8.90
C GLN A 134 5.89 3.83 -8.23
N THR A 135 6.17 4.87 -9.03
CA THR A 135 6.51 6.19 -8.50
C THR A 135 5.34 6.77 -7.69
N ASP A 136 4.12 6.72 -8.21
CA ASP A 136 2.93 7.19 -7.51
C ASP A 136 2.70 6.45 -6.17
N PHE A 137 2.99 5.13 -6.13
CA PHE A 137 2.90 4.31 -4.92
C PHE A 137 3.93 4.73 -3.87
N ILE A 138 5.19 4.92 -4.29
CA ILE A 138 6.29 5.31 -3.42
C ILE A 138 6.05 6.71 -2.84
N ASP A 139 5.63 7.66 -3.67
CA ASP A 139 5.37 9.04 -3.24
C ASP A 139 4.21 9.11 -2.24
N GLN A 140 3.12 8.39 -2.50
CA GLN A 140 1.99 8.30 -1.57
C GLN A 140 2.40 7.58 -0.27
N THR A 141 3.22 6.54 -0.34
CA THR A 141 3.74 5.89 0.86
C THR A 141 4.52 6.88 1.73
N LYS A 142 5.40 7.68 1.11
CA LYS A 142 6.19 8.70 1.83
C LYS A 142 5.29 9.73 2.51
N GLU A 143 4.17 10.11 1.90
CA GLU A 143 3.21 11.02 2.54
C GLU A 143 2.44 10.34 3.69
N VAL A 144 1.98 9.09 3.51
CA VAL A 144 1.33 8.30 4.58
C VAL A 144 2.24 8.18 5.81
N LEU A 145 3.55 8.02 5.58
CA LEU A 145 4.54 7.78 6.63
C LEU A 145 5.28 9.04 7.10
N LYS A 146 4.92 10.23 6.61
CA LYS A 146 5.63 11.49 6.87
C LYS A 146 5.76 11.87 8.35
N GLY A 147 4.80 11.45 9.17
CA GLY A 147 4.81 11.70 10.61
C GLY A 147 5.45 10.58 11.44
N ALA A 148 5.94 9.51 10.81
CA ALA A 148 6.57 8.40 11.49
C ALA A 148 8.01 8.75 11.86
N LYS A 149 8.37 8.51 13.12
CA LYS A 149 9.71 8.70 13.66
C LYS A 149 10.58 7.47 13.42
N TRP A 150 10.00 6.28 13.60
CA TRP A 150 10.75 5.02 13.61
C TRP A 150 10.51 4.19 12.35
N VAL A 151 10.71 4.85 11.20
CA VAL A 151 10.56 4.26 9.88
C VAL A 151 11.71 4.67 8.97
N HIS A 152 12.21 3.72 8.20
CA HIS A 152 13.10 3.97 7.07
C HIS A 152 12.48 3.47 5.77
N VAL A 153 12.76 4.20 4.68
CA VAL A 153 12.34 3.82 3.34
C VAL A 153 13.56 3.72 2.44
N TYR A 154 13.62 2.65 1.65
CA TYR A 154 14.72 2.37 0.74
C TYR A 154 14.19 2.02 -0.65
N GLU A 155 14.97 2.32 -1.68
CA GLU A 155 14.60 2.07 -3.08
C GLU A 155 15.73 1.33 -3.80
N ASN A 156 15.37 0.31 -4.59
CA ASN A 156 16.29 -0.45 -5.44
C ASN A 156 17.41 -1.16 -4.67
N GLN A 157 17.08 -1.79 -3.54
CA GLN A 157 18.05 -2.48 -2.68
C GLN A 157 17.52 -3.87 -2.27
N PRO A 158 18.39 -4.78 -1.80
CA PRO A 158 17.95 -6.01 -1.16
C PRO A 158 17.08 -5.72 0.07
N CYS A 159 16.24 -6.68 0.46
CA CYS A 159 15.47 -6.60 1.69
C CYS A 159 16.42 -6.69 2.91
N MET A 160 16.33 -5.75 3.84
CA MET A 160 17.35 -5.54 4.88
C MET A 160 17.52 -6.73 5.82
N HIS A 161 16.41 -7.26 6.34
CA HIS A 161 16.43 -8.30 7.37
C HIS A 161 15.91 -9.66 6.87
N LYS A 162 15.89 -9.87 5.54
CA LYS A 162 15.52 -11.16 4.96
C LYS A 162 16.61 -12.21 5.26
N PRO A 163 16.26 -13.39 5.82
CA PRO A 163 17.23 -14.46 6.03
C PRO A 163 17.87 -14.88 4.70
N LYS A 164 19.20 -14.92 4.66
CA LYS A 164 19.93 -15.50 3.53
C LYS A 164 19.72 -17.02 3.58
N ARG A 165 19.20 -17.58 2.49
CA ARG A 165 19.08 -19.04 2.30
C ARG A 165 20.40 -19.64 1.86
#